data_AF-A0A8G2CB21-F1
#
_entry.id   AF-A0A8G2CB21-F1
#
_cell.length_a   1.000
_cell.length_b   1.000
_cell.length_c   1.000
_cell.angle_alpha   90.00
_cell.angle_beta   90.00
_cell.angle_gamma   90.00
#
_symmetry.space_group_name_H-M   'P 1'
#
loop_
_entity.id
_entity.type
_entity.pdbx_description
1 polymer ?
#
loop_
_entity_poly.entity_id
_entity_poly.type
_entity_poly.pdbx_seq_one_letter_code
_entity_poly.pdbx_strand_id
1 'polypeptide(L)'
;MLRYWLEKVWVQNTVLAVVGIISLYYWGWVFDFGYDFQWPILFTVNKTYQINFGVEILKGLWLTAKITLISSLIGISLGTALGLARLSDFKPLNWTATCIVEFFRNTPLLVILFFFYFAFPQALPEAGRELLFETQFEFWTATFAVGLYTSAFMAEVIRAGLQSIPKGLLEAAYSSGLTYVQVLRKVILPLAFREIIPPLGSEFLNNMKNTSLAMVVGVADLTWQAQQVEALTFKGFEATTAASVLYLSFSLIIAFVINGVDGRIRASSKGKNSLPVMFINMLLIPVSCLNKILFHPAGRFLRQRRRQKMHAGVTVNTSQLILKKLYVMLVLISKGAFLAILAGLLFSLAKGFYSFDWSVIFKELPTMLVWQFPNATGDDLFMGLGGFSLSFIIAIVAIFASFFIGLVVGLGRSSTNRIFRIPSLLYIELIRGNPLIIVIYWVYFLIPVLFDSFINTVWSASIALTLFTAAYLAEIVRGGIQNIPPGQVEAAFSSGLSYWQTMRKIILPQALKQMIPPIVGLFIAIFKDTSLVTVLGVMELTSVTKALDNRLMIASMELWTTAAVLYFVPCLLMSKYAKHLELKLSPEQVNLKM
;
A
#
# COMPACT_ATOMS: atom_id res chain seq x y z
N MET A 1 -2.01 35.94 -30.74
CA MET A 1 -3.24 35.26 -31.25
C MET A 1 -3.29 33.77 -30.90
N LEU A 2 -2.25 32.95 -31.16
CA LEU A 2 -2.28 31.51 -30.89
C LEU A 2 -2.60 31.13 -29.42
N ARG A 3 -2.00 31.87 -28.46
CA ARG A 3 -2.20 31.65 -27.02
C ARG A 3 -3.67 31.79 -26.59
N TYR A 4 -4.40 32.73 -27.19
CA TYR A 4 -5.82 32.96 -26.91
C TYR A 4 -6.70 31.76 -27.31
N TRP A 5 -6.41 31.15 -28.47
CA TRP A 5 -7.16 29.99 -28.94
C TRP A 5 -6.79 28.72 -28.16
N LEU A 6 -5.52 28.53 -27.82
CA LEU A 6 -5.06 27.38 -27.03
C LEU A 6 -5.60 27.35 -25.59
N GLU A 7 -6.05 28.49 -25.06
CA GLU A 7 -6.69 28.56 -23.75
C GLU A 7 -8.17 28.14 -23.77
N LYS A 8 -8.81 28.09 -24.96
CA LYS A 8 -10.21 27.67 -25.08
C LYS A 8 -10.36 26.16 -24.89
N VAL A 9 -11.26 25.77 -24.00
CA VAL A 9 -11.53 24.36 -23.65
C VAL A 9 -11.92 23.52 -24.86
N TRP A 10 -12.75 24.05 -25.76
CA TRP A 10 -13.20 23.31 -26.93
C TRP A 10 -12.03 23.00 -27.88
N VAL A 11 -11.13 23.97 -28.11
CA VAL A 11 -9.90 23.78 -28.92
C VAL A 11 -9.03 22.70 -28.31
N GLN A 12 -8.81 22.74 -26.99
CA GLN A 12 -8.01 21.73 -26.29
C GLN A 12 -8.62 20.32 -26.43
N ASN A 13 -9.94 20.19 -26.29
CA ASN A 13 -10.62 18.91 -26.45
C ASN A 13 -10.55 18.42 -27.91
N THR A 14 -10.70 19.31 -28.90
CA THR A 14 -10.55 18.97 -30.32
C THR A 14 -9.13 18.52 -30.63
N VAL A 15 -8.10 19.23 -30.15
CA VAL A 15 -6.70 18.82 -30.31
C VAL A 15 -6.47 17.44 -29.70
N LEU A 16 -6.95 17.20 -28.48
CA LEU A 16 -6.85 15.89 -27.84
C LEU A 16 -7.57 14.79 -28.62
N ALA A 17 -8.76 15.05 -29.13
CA ALA A 17 -9.50 14.10 -29.96
C ALA A 17 -8.75 13.77 -31.25
N VAL A 18 -8.23 14.79 -31.94
CA VAL A 18 -7.45 14.63 -33.18
C VAL A 18 -6.15 13.87 -32.91
N VAL A 19 -5.36 14.25 -31.90
CA VAL A 19 -4.14 13.55 -31.51
C VAL A 19 -4.43 12.11 -31.07
N GLY A 20 -5.55 11.90 -30.37
CA GLY A 20 -6.02 10.57 -29.97
C GLY A 20 -6.37 9.69 -31.18
N ILE A 21 -7.14 10.22 -32.13
CA ILE A 21 -7.51 9.53 -33.37
C ILE A 21 -6.27 9.23 -34.22
N ILE A 22 -5.36 10.20 -34.37
CA ILE A 22 -4.11 10.01 -35.12
C ILE A 22 -3.26 8.93 -34.44
N SER A 23 -3.14 8.96 -33.12
CA SER A 23 -2.41 7.92 -32.37
C SER A 23 -3.05 6.55 -32.56
N LEU A 24 -4.37 6.44 -32.41
CA LEU A 24 -5.08 5.17 -32.62
C LEU A 24 -4.95 4.67 -34.07
N TYR A 25 -5.03 5.57 -35.05
CA TYR A 25 -4.82 5.21 -36.45
C TYR A 25 -3.38 4.73 -36.70
N TYR A 26 -2.40 5.47 -36.16
CA TYR A 26 -1.00 5.13 -36.30
C TYR A 26 -0.69 3.77 -35.68
N TRP A 27 -1.02 3.58 -34.39
CA TRP A 27 -0.77 2.31 -33.69
C TRP A 27 -1.66 1.16 -34.17
N GLY A 28 -2.84 1.44 -34.70
CA GLY A 28 -3.76 0.37 -35.13
C GLY A 28 -3.52 -0.13 -36.56
N TRP A 29 -3.04 0.72 -37.47
CA TRP A 29 -2.99 0.41 -38.91
C TRP A 29 -1.70 0.82 -39.62
N VAL A 30 -0.90 1.74 -39.08
CA VAL A 30 0.32 2.24 -39.74
C VAL A 30 1.57 1.58 -39.17
N PHE A 31 1.65 1.49 -37.84
CA PHE A 31 2.76 0.86 -37.15
C PHE A 31 2.60 -0.65 -37.21
N ASP A 32 3.56 -1.30 -37.88
CA ASP A 32 3.66 -2.75 -37.86
C ASP A 32 4.42 -3.17 -36.59
N PHE A 33 3.76 -3.90 -35.71
CA PHE A 33 4.36 -4.42 -34.48
C PHE A 33 5.26 -5.63 -34.74
N GLY A 34 5.24 -6.23 -35.94
CA GLY A 34 5.92 -7.52 -36.17
C GLY A 34 5.38 -8.64 -35.26
N TYR A 35 4.19 -8.45 -34.68
CA TYR A 35 3.59 -9.34 -33.70
C TYR A 35 2.13 -9.66 -34.08
N ASP A 36 1.82 -10.96 -34.14
CA ASP A 36 0.46 -11.43 -34.39
C ASP A 36 -0.33 -11.51 -33.08
N PHE A 37 -1.25 -10.56 -32.88
CA PHE A 37 -2.11 -10.48 -31.70
C PHE A 37 -3.21 -11.54 -31.75
N GLN A 38 -3.20 -12.47 -30.79
CA GLN A 38 -4.11 -13.62 -30.75
C GLN A 38 -5.09 -13.54 -29.58
N TRP A 39 -5.87 -12.47 -29.52
CA TRP A 39 -6.96 -12.30 -28.54
C TRP A 39 -7.96 -13.48 -28.44
N PRO A 40 -8.28 -14.23 -29.51
CA PRO A 40 -9.16 -15.40 -29.40
C PRO A 40 -8.68 -16.45 -28.40
N ILE A 41 -7.38 -16.50 -28.08
CA ILE A 41 -6.82 -17.46 -27.12
C ILE A 41 -7.48 -17.39 -25.74
N LEU A 42 -7.97 -16.21 -25.36
CA LEU A 42 -8.66 -15.98 -24.09
C LEU A 42 -10.11 -16.48 -24.11
N PHE A 43 -10.71 -16.62 -25.28
CA PHE A 43 -12.14 -16.94 -25.41
C PHE A 43 -12.39 -18.36 -25.94
N THR A 44 -11.42 -18.93 -26.65
CA THR A 44 -11.52 -20.28 -27.22
C THR A 44 -10.98 -21.35 -26.26
N VAL A 45 -11.58 -22.54 -26.30
CA VAL A 45 -11.03 -23.70 -25.61
C VAL A 45 -9.76 -24.13 -26.36
N ASN A 46 -8.65 -24.17 -25.64
CA ASN A 46 -7.39 -24.65 -26.20
C ASN A 46 -7.51 -26.15 -26.51
N LYS A 47 -7.23 -26.55 -27.75
CA LYS A 47 -7.37 -27.95 -28.19
C LYS A 47 -6.40 -28.91 -27.49
N THR A 48 -5.23 -28.43 -27.08
CA THR A 48 -4.18 -29.23 -26.44
C THR A 48 -4.51 -29.46 -24.97
N TYR A 49 -4.86 -28.40 -24.25
CA TYR A 49 -5.06 -28.47 -22.80
C TYR A 49 -6.52 -28.67 -22.39
N GLN A 50 -7.48 -28.51 -23.31
CA GLN A 50 -8.93 -28.55 -23.05
C GLN A 50 -9.37 -27.54 -21.98
N ILE A 51 -8.63 -26.43 -21.86
CA ILE A 51 -8.87 -25.34 -20.90
C ILE A 51 -9.34 -24.10 -21.67
N ASN A 52 -10.29 -23.37 -21.08
CA ASN A 52 -10.64 -22.02 -21.51
C ASN A 52 -9.90 -21.02 -20.62
N PHE A 53 -8.89 -20.36 -21.17
CA PHE A 53 -8.02 -19.47 -20.42
C PHE A 53 -8.75 -18.26 -19.83
N GLY A 54 -9.74 -17.69 -20.52
CA GLY A 54 -10.53 -16.57 -19.99
C GLY A 54 -11.35 -16.96 -18.77
N VAL A 55 -11.88 -18.19 -18.73
CA VAL A 55 -12.59 -18.72 -17.56
C VAL A 55 -11.63 -18.91 -16.38
N GLU A 56 -10.42 -19.42 -16.62
CA GLU A 56 -9.40 -19.58 -15.57
C GLU A 56 -8.94 -18.22 -15.03
N ILE A 57 -8.72 -17.23 -15.89
CA ILE A 57 -8.42 -15.84 -15.48
C ILE A 57 -9.53 -15.28 -14.57
N LEU A 58 -10.81 -15.52 -14.88
CA LEU A 58 -11.92 -15.09 -14.03
C LEU A 58 -11.97 -15.83 -12.68
N LYS A 59 -11.63 -17.12 -12.65
CA LYS A 59 -11.44 -17.86 -11.38
C LYS A 59 -10.31 -17.26 -10.55
N GLY A 60 -9.20 -16.88 -11.21
CA GLY A 60 -8.10 -16.15 -10.58
C GLY A 60 -8.56 -14.82 -9.96
N LEU A 61 -9.33 -14.02 -10.70
CA LEU A 61 -9.93 -12.77 -10.19
C LEU A 61 -10.80 -13.01 -8.94
N TRP A 62 -11.62 -14.07 -8.96
CA TRP A 62 -12.42 -14.44 -7.79
C TRP A 62 -11.54 -14.79 -6.58
N LEU A 63 -10.46 -15.53 -6.78
CA LEU A 63 -9.53 -15.87 -5.70
C LEU A 63 -8.80 -14.62 -5.17
N THR A 64 -8.35 -13.73 -6.05
CA THR A 64 -7.79 -12.41 -5.69
C THR A 64 -8.77 -11.61 -4.83
N ALA A 65 -10.05 -11.56 -5.20
CA ALA A 65 -11.09 -10.91 -4.41
C ALA A 65 -11.30 -11.58 -3.04
N LYS A 66 -11.32 -12.91 -2.99
CA LYS A 66 -11.43 -13.69 -1.74
C LYS A 66 -10.27 -13.40 -0.78
N ILE A 67 -9.03 -13.45 -1.27
CA ILE A 67 -7.83 -13.13 -0.48
C ILE A 67 -7.89 -11.68 0.00
N THR A 68 -8.25 -10.74 -0.88
CA THR A 68 -8.36 -9.32 -0.56
C THR A 68 -9.33 -9.07 0.60
N LEU A 69 -10.51 -9.70 0.57
CA LEU A 69 -11.52 -9.54 1.61
C LEU A 69 -11.05 -10.11 2.95
N ILE A 70 -10.52 -11.34 2.98
CA ILE A 70 -10.10 -11.99 4.22
C ILE A 70 -8.88 -11.29 4.82
N SER A 71 -7.85 -11.01 4.00
CA SER A 71 -6.66 -10.29 4.46
C SER A 71 -6.98 -8.87 4.95
N SER A 72 -7.96 -8.18 4.34
CA SER A 72 -8.42 -6.88 4.84
C SER A 72 -9.14 -6.98 6.18
N LEU A 73 -9.92 -8.04 6.42
CA LEU A 73 -10.55 -8.27 7.72
C LEU A 73 -9.51 -8.54 8.82
N ILE A 74 -8.48 -9.32 8.51
CA ILE A 74 -7.33 -9.55 9.39
C ILE A 74 -6.61 -8.21 9.63
N GLY A 75 -6.35 -7.45 8.56
CA GLY A 75 -5.69 -6.16 8.59
C GLY A 75 -6.41 -5.14 9.48
N ILE A 76 -7.73 -5.00 9.35
CA ILE A 76 -8.51 -4.04 10.14
C ILE A 76 -8.56 -4.47 11.60
N SER A 77 -8.78 -5.77 11.87
CA SER A 77 -8.91 -6.28 13.24
C SER A 77 -7.59 -6.15 14.02
N LEU A 78 -6.50 -6.70 13.47
CA LEU A 78 -5.17 -6.61 14.08
C LEU A 78 -4.63 -5.19 14.03
N GLY A 79 -4.86 -4.45 12.94
CA GLY A 79 -4.42 -3.07 12.80
C GLY A 79 -5.08 -2.16 13.83
N THR A 80 -6.36 -2.37 14.15
CA THR A 80 -7.03 -1.64 15.24
C THR A 80 -6.41 -1.95 16.58
N ALA A 81 -6.16 -3.23 16.87
CA ALA A 81 -5.52 -3.64 18.12
C ALA A 81 -4.11 -3.03 18.27
N LEU A 82 -3.27 -3.14 17.24
CA LEU A 82 -1.90 -2.60 17.22
C LEU A 82 -1.89 -1.06 17.26
N GLY A 83 -2.79 -0.41 16.54
CA GLY A 83 -2.92 1.05 16.53
C GLY A 83 -3.28 1.61 17.91
N LEU A 84 -4.24 0.98 18.60
CA LEU A 84 -4.60 1.32 19.97
C LEU A 84 -3.49 0.99 20.98
N ALA A 85 -2.82 -0.16 20.80
CA ALA A 85 -1.68 -0.54 21.65
C ALA A 85 -0.54 0.47 21.58
N ARG A 86 -0.28 1.07 20.41
CA ARG A 86 0.70 2.15 20.20
C ARG A 86 0.28 3.51 20.78
N LEU A 87 -0.96 3.65 21.24
CA LEU A 87 -1.43 4.82 22.00
C LEU A 87 -1.45 4.57 23.51
N SER A 88 -1.15 3.34 23.96
CA SER A 88 -1.15 3.01 25.38
C SER A 88 0.01 3.67 26.13
N ASP A 89 -0.27 4.14 27.34
CA ASP A 89 0.74 4.65 28.29
C ASP A 89 1.64 3.53 28.82
N PHE A 90 1.17 2.27 28.77
CA PHE A 90 1.93 1.12 29.22
C PHE A 90 3.06 0.80 28.22
N LYS A 91 4.27 1.28 28.55
CA LYS A 91 5.44 1.23 27.66
C LYS A 91 5.75 -0.14 27.06
N PRO A 92 5.66 -1.28 27.78
CA PRO A 92 5.87 -2.58 27.17
C PRO A 92 4.92 -2.86 26.01
N LEU A 93 3.61 -2.61 26.19
CA LEU A 93 2.62 -2.80 25.13
C LEU A 93 2.86 -1.84 23.95
N ASN A 94 3.15 -0.57 24.26
CA ASN A 94 3.45 0.45 23.26
C ASN A 94 4.67 0.07 22.39
N TRP A 95 5.75 -0.36 23.04
CA TRP A 95 7.01 -0.69 22.39
C TRP A 95 6.87 -1.97 21.57
N THR A 96 6.26 -3.03 22.10
CA THR A 96 6.01 -4.27 21.36
C THR A 96 5.18 -4.00 20.11
N ALA A 97 4.07 -3.27 20.22
CA ALA A 97 3.25 -2.93 19.06
C ALA A 97 3.99 -2.03 18.06
N THR A 98 4.84 -1.11 18.53
CA THR A 98 5.67 -0.28 17.65
C THR A 98 6.70 -1.10 16.90
N CYS A 99 7.41 -2.02 17.57
CA CYS A 99 8.39 -2.91 16.93
C CYS A 99 7.74 -3.79 15.86
N ILE A 100 6.59 -4.39 16.16
CA ILE A 100 5.83 -5.21 15.19
C ILE A 100 5.46 -4.36 13.97
N VAL A 101 4.87 -3.19 14.18
CA VAL A 101 4.43 -2.33 13.06
C VAL A 101 5.62 -1.83 12.23
N GLU A 102 6.70 -1.40 12.87
CA GLU A 102 7.91 -0.96 12.16
C GLU A 102 8.56 -2.10 11.38
N PHE A 103 8.56 -3.34 11.90
CA PHE A 103 9.06 -4.50 11.16
C PHE A 103 8.30 -4.71 9.85
N PHE A 104 6.98 -4.89 9.93
CA PHE A 104 6.17 -5.15 8.72
C PHE A 104 6.16 -3.99 7.73
N ARG A 105 6.22 -2.73 8.18
CA ARG A 105 6.26 -1.56 7.28
C ARG A 105 7.60 -1.40 6.56
N ASN A 106 8.70 -1.82 7.18
CA ASN A 106 10.07 -1.67 6.66
C ASN A 106 10.64 -2.96 6.04
N THR A 107 9.85 -4.04 5.93
CA THR A 107 10.25 -5.27 5.23
C THR A 107 9.40 -5.42 3.94
N PRO A 108 9.98 -5.85 2.81
CA PRO A 108 9.23 -6.12 1.59
C PRO A 108 8.16 -7.19 1.83
N LEU A 109 6.96 -6.98 1.27
CA LEU A 109 5.88 -7.96 1.37
C LEU A 109 6.28 -9.30 0.74
N LEU A 110 7.06 -9.29 -0.35
CA LEU A 110 7.50 -10.52 -1.00
C LEU A 110 8.39 -11.39 -0.09
N VAL A 111 9.31 -10.75 0.63
CA VAL A 111 10.16 -11.44 1.61
C VAL A 111 9.33 -11.97 2.78
N ILE A 112 8.32 -11.23 3.21
CA ILE A 112 7.37 -11.70 4.23
C ILE A 112 6.59 -12.92 3.71
N LEU A 113 6.11 -12.90 2.47
CA LEU A 113 5.41 -14.05 1.88
C LEU A 113 6.29 -15.30 1.87
N PHE A 114 7.53 -15.18 1.39
CA PHE A 114 8.47 -16.30 1.39
C PHE A 114 8.85 -16.76 2.79
N PHE A 115 9.03 -15.84 3.74
CA PHE A 115 9.26 -16.20 5.14
C PHE A 115 8.08 -17.00 5.70
N PHE A 116 6.83 -16.57 5.47
CA PHE A 116 5.64 -17.29 5.93
C PHE A 116 5.43 -18.63 5.26
N TYR A 117 5.91 -18.79 4.02
CA TYR A 117 5.79 -20.02 3.26
C TYR A 117 6.89 -21.04 3.61
N PHE A 118 8.16 -20.62 3.62
CA PHE A 118 9.31 -21.53 3.78
C PHE A 118 9.79 -21.67 5.24
N ALA A 119 9.76 -20.59 6.02
CA ALA A 119 10.38 -20.54 7.34
C ALA A 119 9.37 -20.71 8.49
N PHE A 120 8.26 -19.96 8.47
CA PHE A 120 7.27 -19.93 9.55
C PHE A 120 6.67 -21.30 9.94
N PRO A 121 6.37 -22.24 9.02
CA PRO A 121 5.84 -23.55 9.39
C PRO A 121 6.77 -24.38 10.29
N GLN A 122 8.09 -24.14 10.19
CA GLN A 122 9.09 -24.79 11.02
C GLN A 122 9.04 -24.30 12.47
N ALA A 123 8.57 -23.07 12.68
CA ALA A 123 8.37 -22.47 14.00
C ALA A 123 7.04 -22.87 14.66
N LEU A 124 6.10 -23.46 13.90
CA LEU A 124 4.82 -23.93 14.44
C LEU A 124 4.98 -25.27 15.18
N PRO A 125 4.20 -25.48 16.27
CA PRO A 125 3.99 -26.81 16.84
C PRO A 125 3.45 -27.79 15.79
N GLU A 126 3.71 -29.09 15.97
CA GLU A 126 3.35 -30.16 15.03
C GLU A 126 1.86 -30.12 14.64
N ALA A 127 0.95 -30.06 15.61
CA ALA A 127 -0.49 -29.95 15.36
C ALA A 127 -0.89 -28.72 14.53
N GLY A 128 -0.19 -27.58 14.73
CA GLY A 128 -0.44 -26.37 13.95
C GLY A 128 0.06 -26.49 12.52
N ARG A 129 1.16 -27.23 12.32
CA ARG A 129 1.75 -27.52 11.01
C ARG A 129 0.85 -28.47 10.20
N GLU A 130 0.37 -29.54 10.82
CA GLU A 130 -0.57 -30.49 10.21
C GLU A 130 -1.85 -29.79 9.74
N LEU A 131 -2.48 -29.00 10.62
CA LEU A 131 -3.69 -28.23 10.28
C LEU A 131 -3.45 -27.31 9.08
N LEU A 132 -2.30 -26.66 9.02
CA LEU A 132 -1.95 -25.75 7.92
C LEU A 132 -1.76 -26.49 6.59
N PHE A 133 -1.16 -27.68 6.62
CA PHE A 133 -0.96 -28.50 5.42
C PHE A 133 -2.27 -29.13 4.91
N GLU A 134 -3.20 -29.46 5.80
CA GLU A 134 -4.51 -30.02 5.41
C GLU A 134 -5.47 -28.97 4.82
N THR A 135 -5.32 -27.69 5.16
CA THR A 135 -6.32 -26.64 4.87
C THR A 135 -6.00 -25.72 3.69
N GLN A 136 -5.33 -26.19 2.64
CA GLN A 136 -4.84 -25.35 1.51
C GLN A 136 -3.71 -24.41 1.97
N PHE A 137 -2.53 -24.99 2.19
CA PHE A 137 -1.34 -24.34 2.72
C PHE A 137 -0.99 -23.01 2.04
N GLU A 138 -0.93 -22.99 0.71
CA GLU A 138 -0.57 -21.81 -0.10
C GLU A 138 -1.56 -20.65 0.12
N PHE A 139 -2.86 -20.97 0.18
CA PHE A 139 -3.91 -19.97 0.31
C PHE A 139 -3.85 -19.27 1.68
N TRP A 140 -3.75 -20.04 2.78
CA TRP A 140 -3.72 -19.44 4.11
C TRP A 140 -2.40 -18.73 4.40
N THR A 141 -1.27 -19.32 4.04
CA THR A 141 0.05 -18.68 4.25
C THR A 141 0.09 -17.32 3.55
N ALA A 142 -0.33 -17.24 2.28
CA ALA A 142 -0.41 -15.98 1.56
C ALA A 142 -1.42 -14.99 2.19
N THR A 143 -2.62 -15.46 2.53
CA THR A 143 -3.68 -14.60 3.11
C THR A 143 -3.28 -14.03 4.47
N PHE A 144 -2.64 -14.83 5.34
CA PHE A 144 -2.15 -14.38 6.63
C PHE A 144 -0.96 -13.43 6.48
N ALA A 145 0.01 -13.74 5.61
CA ALA A 145 1.16 -12.87 5.37
C ALA A 145 0.72 -11.48 4.87
N VAL A 146 -0.17 -11.44 3.86
CA VAL A 146 -0.74 -10.20 3.35
C VAL A 146 -1.58 -9.49 4.42
N GLY A 147 -2.40 -10.22 5.19
CA GLY A 147 -3.22 -9.66 6.25
C GLY A 147 -2.41 -9.03 7.40
N LEU A 148 -1.34 -9.69 7.83
CA LEU A 148 -0.40 -9.18 8.84
C LEU A 148 0.36 -7.96 8.33
N TYR A 149 0.84 -7.99 7.09
CA TYR A 149 1.47 -6.84 6.45
C TYR A 149 0.54 -5.64 6.45
N THR A 150 -0.68 -5.82 5.93
CA THR A 150 -1.71 -4.78 5.86
C THR A 150 -2.11 -4.26 7.25
N SER A 151 -2.12 -5.11 8.28
CA SER A 151 -2.41 -4.70 9.65
C SER A 151 -1.45 -3.63 10.18
N ALA A 152 -0.18 -3.65 9.77
CA ALA A 152 0.81 -2.69 10.22
C ALA A 152 0.56 -1.28 9.64
N PHE A 153 0.13 -1.20 8.38
CA PHE A 153 -0.25 0.07 7.74
C PHE A 153 -1.57 0.60 8.31
N MET A 154 -2.56 -0.27 8.49
CA MET A 154 -3.83 0.11 9.12
C MET A 154 -3.64 0.57 10.58
N ALA A 155 -2.72 -0.04 11.33
CA ALA A 155 -2.36 0.41 12.67
C ALA A 155 -1.81 1.85 12.69
N GLU A 156 -1.01 2.22 11.70
CA GLU A 156 -0.51 3.57 11.55
C GLU A 156 -1.63 4.56 11.21
N VAL A 157 -2.55 4.19 10.31
CA VAL A 157 -3.73 5.01 9.97
C VAL A 157 -4.60 5.27 11.21
N ILE A 158 -4.89 4.23 12.00
CA ILE A 158 -5.72 4.35 13.19
C ILE A 158 -5.05 5.22 14.26
N ARG A 159 -3.75 5.01 14.47
CA ARG A 159 -2.94 5.82 15.40
C ARG A 159 -2.91 7.29 14.97
N ALA A 160 -2.61 7.55 13.70
CA ALA A 160 -2.51 8.91 13.15
C ALA A 160 -3.87 9.61 13.16
N GLY A 161 -4.96 8.92 12.78
CA GLY A 161 -6.30 9.48 12.80
C GLY A 161 -6.77 9.87 14.20
N LEU A 162 -6.46 9.07 15.23
CA LEU A 162 -6.74 9.44 16.63
C LEU A 162 -5.88 10.63 17.11
N GLN A 163 -4.61 10.71 16.69
CA GLN A 163 -3.71 11.80 17.06
C GLN A 163 -3.93 13.10 16.30
N SER A 164 -4.61 13.05 15.15
CA SER A 164 -4.89 14.23 14.30
C SER A 164 -5.85 15.23 14.94
N ILE A 165 -6.53 14.85 16.02
CA ILE A 165 -7.54 15.67 16.67
C ILE A 165 -6.89 16.87 17.40
N PRO A 166 -7.28 18.11 17.08
CA PRO A 166 -6.73 19.30 17.73
C PRO A 166 -6.96 19.30 19.25
N LYS A 167 -5.91 19.60 20.01
CA LYS A 167 -5.96 19.65 21.49
C LYS A 167 -6.90 20.73 22.02
N GLY A 168 -7.02 21.85 21.32
CA GLY A 168 -7.98 22.90 21.69
C GLY A 168 -9.43 22.40 21.77
N LEU A 169 -9.81 21.38 20.98
CA LEU A 169 -11.13 20.74 21.09
C LEU A 169 -11.25 19.91 22.37
N LEU A 170 -10.16 19.25 22.80
CA LEU A 170 -10.12 18.49 24.04
C LEU A 170 -10.19 19.44 25.24
N GLU A 171 -9.40 20.50 25.24
CA GLU A 171 -9.40 21.55 26.26
C GLU A 171 -10.78 22.19 26.38
N ALA A 172 -11.38 22.63 25.27
CA ALA A 172 -12.74 23.17 25.27
C ALA A 172 -13.78 22.17 25.79
N ALA A 173 -13.64 20.88 25.46
CA ALA A 173 -14.54 19.84 25.93
C ALA A 173 -14.41 19.63 27.46
N TYR A 174 -13.19 19.58 27.99
CA TYR A 174 -12.95 19.49 29.43
C TYR A 174 -13.39 20.75 30.18
N SER A 175 -13.12 21.94 29.63
CA SER A 175 -13.59 23.22 30.18
C SER A 175 -15.12 23.34 30.18
N SER A 176 -15.80 22.66 29.26
CA SER A 176 -17.27 22.55 29.23
C SER A 176 -17.83 21.52 30.23
N GLY A 177 -16.99 20.92 31.07
CA GLY A 177 -17.40 19.94 32.10
C GLY A 177 -17.61 18.51 31.60
N LEU A 178 -17.15 18.17 30.38
CA LEU A 178 -17.26 16.81 29.88
C LEU A 178 -16.25 15.88 30.56
N THR A 179 -16.70 14.69 30.97
CA THR A 179 -15.80 13.66 31.50
C THR A 179 -15.00 13.00 30.38
N TYR A 180 -13.84 12.39 30.68
CA TYR A 180 -13.01 11.68 29.70
C TYR A 180 -13.81 10.74 28.77
N VAL A 181 -14.71 9.93 29.33
CA VAL A 181 -15.55 9.00 28.54
C VAL A 181 -16.52 9.75 27.63
N GLN A 182 -17.04 10.90 28.07
CA GLN A 182 -17.90 11.75 27.26
C GLN A 182 -17.11 12.44 26.14
N VAL A 183 -15.92 12.95 26.44
CA VAL A 183 -15.00 13.53 25.43
C VAL A 183 -14.65 12.46 24.39
N LEU A 184 -14.26 11.27 24.84
CA LEU A 184 -13.93 10.14 23.97
C LEU A 184 -15.10 9.79 23.04
N ARG A 185 -16.30 9.62 23.58
CA ARG A 185 -17.47 9.17 22.80
C ARG A 185 -18.11 10.26 21.95
N LYS A 186 -18.16 11.51 22.42
CA LYS A 186 -18.90 12.61 21.76
C LYS A 186 -18.03 13.46 20.85
N VAL A 187 -16.72 13.52 21.12
CA VAL A 187 -15.79 14.40 20.41
C VAL A 187 -14.75 13.58 19.66
N ILE A 188 -13.95 12.78 20.37
CA ILE A 188 -12.80 12.09 19.78
C ILE A 188 -13.22 11.03 18.76
N LEU A 189 -13.97 10.01 19.17
CA LEU A 189 -14.31 8.89 18.28
C LEU A 189 -15.05 9.36 17.02
N PRO A 190 -16.10 10.20 17.09
CA PRO A 190 -16.79 10.64 15.88
C PRO A 190 -15.89 11.41 14.91
N LEU A 191 -14.95 12.21 15.41
CA LEU A 191 -14.01 12.95 14.57
C LEU A 191 -12.92 12.03 14.01
N ALA A 192 -12.31 11.20 14.86
CA ALA A 192 -11.31 10.22 14.46
C ALA A 192 -11.84 9.28 13.37
N PHE A 193 -13.08 8.77 13.49
CA PHE A 193 -13.67 7.93 12.45
C PHE A 193 -13.75 8.64 11.09
N ARG A 194 -14.02 9.95 11.07
CA ARG A 194 -14.06 10.72 9.81
C ARG A 194 -12.69 10.88 9.17
N GLU A 195 -11.65 10.98 9.99
CA GLU A 195 -10.26 11.07 9.52
C GLU A 195 -9.67 9.70 9.15
N ILE A 196 -10.10 8.63 9.81
CA ILE A 196 -9.58 7.26 9.64
C ILE A 196 -10.15 6.56 8.39
N ILE A 197 -11.44 6.75 8.08
CA ILE A 197 -12.12 6.00 7.00
C ILE A 197 -11.49 6.21 5.60
N PRO A 198 -11.20 7.45 5.16
CA PRO A 198 -10.65 7.65 3.81
C PRO A 198 -9.28 6.98 3.60
N PRO A 199 -8.30 7.12 4.51
CA PRO A 199 -7.04 6.40 4.39
C PRO A 199 -7.20 4.87 4.50
N LEU A 200 -8.13 4.35 5.31
CA LEU A 200 -8.41 2.90 5.35
C LEU A 200 -8.91 2.37 3.99
N GLY A 201 -9.71 3.16 3.27
CA GLY A 201 -10.10 2.82 1.90
C GLY A 201 -8.90 2.70 0.97
N SER A 202 -7.95 3.63 1.08
CA SER A 202 -6.71 3.58 0.30
C SER A 202 -5.87 2.33 0.63
N GLU A 203 -5.78 1.95 1.91
CA GLU A 203 -5.10 0.71 2.33
C GLU A 203 -5.81 -0.55 1.85
N PHE A 204 -7.15 -0.55 1.75
CA PHE A 204 -7.89 -1.67 1.14
C PHE A 204 -7.54 -1.83 -0.35
N LEU A 205 -7.42 -0.73 -1.09
CA LEU A 205 -7.02 -0.74 -2.50
C LEU A 205 -5.56 -1.22 -2.66
N ASN A 206 -4.66 -0.80 -1.78
CA ASN A 206 -3.28 -1.29 -1.75
C ASN A 206 -3.22 -2.78 -1.42
N ASN A 207 -4.02 -3.24 -0.45
CA ASN A 207 -4.13 -4.65 -0.10
C ASN A 207 -4.57 -5.50 -1.30
N MET A 208 -5.57 -5.04 -2.06
CA MET A 208 -5.99 -5.72 -3.29
C MET A 208 -4.83 -5.92 -4.26
N LYS A 209 -4.05 -4.87 -4.53
CA LYS A 209 -2.88 -4.98 -5.41
C LYS A 209 -1.82 -5.91 -4.82
N ASN A 210 -1.58 -5.85 -3.52
CA ASN A 210 -0.62 -6.69 -2.83
C ASN A 210 -0.98 -8.18 -2.87
N THR A 211 -2.26 -8.53 -2.99
CA THR A 211 -2.68 -9.94 -3.17
C THR A 211 -2.13 -10.58 -4.44
N SER A 212 -1.80 -9.78 -5.46
CA SER A 212 -1.14 -10.27 -6.69
C SER A 212 0.18 -10.97 -6.44
N LEU A 213 0.85 -10.68 -5.32
CA LEU A 213 2.12 -11.32 -4.97
C LEU A 213 1.93 -12.76 -4.48
N ALA A 214 0.72 -13.19 -4.18
CA ALA A 214 0.45 -14.55 -3.72
C ALA A 214 0.85 -15.62 -4.77
N MET A 215 0.93 -15.27 -6.05
CA MET A 215 1.39 -16.19 -7.11
C MET A 215 2.79 -16.75 -6.85
N VAL A 216 3.67 -16.01 -6.16
CA VAL A 216 5.07 -16.40 -5.95
C VAL A 216 5.23 -17.60 -5.02
N VAL A 217 4.20 -17.89 -4.24
CA VAL A 217 4.09 -19.05 -3.34
C VAL A 217 3.07 -20.08 -3.85
N GLY A 218 2.67 -19.98 -5.13
CA GLY A 218 1.84 -20.97 -5.80
C GLY A 218 0.33 -20.73 -5.76
N VAL A 219 -0.14 -19.58 -5.24
CA VAL A 219 -1.58 -19.27 -5.22
C VAL A 219 -2.07 -18.91 -6.62
N ALA A 220 -3.10 -19.63 -7.10
CA ALA A 220 -3.71 -19.48 -8.43
C ALA A 220 -4.62 -18.24 -8.57
N ASP A 221 -4.10 -17.08 -8.18
CA ASP A 221 -4.76 -15.79 -8.28
C ASP A 221 -4.73 -15.24 -9.73
N LEU A 222 -5.30 -14.04 -9.96
CA LEU A 222 -5.35 -13.44 -11.30
C LEU A 222 -3.97 -13.31 -11.96
N THR A 223 -2.92 -13.00 -11.21
CA THR A 223 -1.56 -12.87 -11.78
C THR A 223 -1.01 -14.24 -12.15
N TRP A 224 -1.20 -15.26 -11.31
CA TRP A 224 -0.79 -16.62 -11.66
C TRP A 224 -1.52 -17.11 -12.91
N GLN A 225 -2.82 -16.87 -13.04
CA GLN A 225 -3.56 -17.29 -14.24
C GLN A 225 -3.03 -16.63 -15.52
N ALA A 226 -2.64 -15.35 -15.47
CA ALA A 226 -2.02 -14.69 -16.61
C ALA A 226 -0.68 -15.33 -17.01
N GLN A 227 0.16 -15.65 -16.04
CA GLN A 227 1.44 -16.32 -16.27
C GLN A 227 1.23 -17.78 -16.74
N GLN A 228 0.19 -18.48 -16.31
CA GLN A 228 -0.16 -19.80 -16.86
C GLN A 228 -0.49 -19.74 -18.35
N VAL A 229 -1.29 -18.75 -18.77
CA VAL A 229 -1.60 -18.56 -20.20
C VAL A 229 -0.30 -18.35 -20.98
N GLU A 230 0.58 -17.49 -20.48
CA GLU A 230 1.88 -17.24 -21.09
C GLU A 230 2.74 -18.52 -21.17
N ALA A 231 2.90 -19.26 -20.09
CA ALA A 231 3.71 -20.46 -20.05
C ALA A 231 3.23 -21.56 -21.03
N LEU A 232 1.92 -21.61 -21.30
CA LEU A 232 1.32 -22.62 -22.17
C LEU A 232 1.17 -22.18 -23.62
N THR A 233 1.23 -20.88 -23.91
CA THR A 233 0.89 -20.33 -25.24
C THR A 233 1.93 -19.37 -25.80
N PHE A 234 2.88 -18.92 -24.99
CA PHE A 234 3.85 -17.87 -25.28
C PHE A 234 3.20 -16.52 -25.64
N LYS A 235 1.90 -16.35 -25.37
CA LYS A 235 1.13 -15.11 -25.58
C LYS A 235 1.06 -14.27 -24.30
N GLY A 236 2.23 -13.86 -23.83
CA GLY A 236 2.39 -13.09 -22.59
C GLY A 236 1.78 -11.69 -22.63
N PHE A 237 1.83 -11.02 -23.78
CA PHE A 237 1.28 -9.66 -23.92
C PHE A 237 -0.25 -9.65 -23.77
N GLU A 238 -0.97 -10.55 -24.44
CA GLU A 238 -2.43 -10.66 -24.37
C GLU A 238 -2.88 -11.06 -22.96
N ALA A 239 -2.20 -12.04 -22.36
CA ALA A 239 -2.52 -12.53 -21.01
C ALA A 239 -2.34 -11.43 -19.95
N THR A 240 -1.22 -10.72 -19.98
CA THR A 240 -0.93 -9.64 -19.00
C THR A 240 -1.76 -8.39 -19.26
N THR A 241 -2.11 -8.08 -20.51
CA THR A 241 -3.04 -6.99 -20.84
C THR A 241 -4.44 -7.31 -20.32
N ALA A 242 -4.92 -8.54 -20.52
CA ALA A 242 -6.21 -8.97 -19.97
C ALA A 242 -6.25 -8.89 -18.44
N ALA A 243 -5.20 -9.37 -17.76
CA ALA A 243 -5.07 -9.24 -16.32
C ALA A 243 -5.01 -7.78 -15.87
N SER A 244 -4.28 -6.91 -16.58
CA SER A 244 -4.21 -5.48 -16.29
C SER A 244 -5.58 -4.80 -16.37
N VAL A 245 -6.37 -5.11 -17.41
CA VAL A 245 -7.73 -4.57 -17.55
C VAL A 245 -8.63 -5.03 -16.41
N LEU A 246 -8.52 -6.29 -15.98
CA LEU A 246 -9.31 -6.82 -14.86
C LEU A 246 -8.90 -6.23 -13.52
N TYR A 247 -7.60 -6.10 -13.24
CA TYR A 247 -7.11 -5.43 -12.03
C TYR A 247 -7.50 -3.96 -11.99
N LEU A 248 -7.37 -3.23 -13.11
CA LEU A 248 -7.80 -1.84 -13.22
C LEU A 248 -9.31 -1.72 -12.99
N SER A 249 -10.12 -2.58 -13.60
CA SER A 249 -11.57 -2.61 -13.39
C SER A 249 -11.92 -2.86 -11.93
N PHE A 250 -11.26 -3.83 -11.29
CA PHE A 250 -11.45 -4.12 -9.87
C PHE A 250 -11.04 -2.94 -8.98
N SER A 251 -9.91 -2.29 -9.30
CA SER A 251 -9.44 -1.09 -8.60
C SER A 251 -10.43 0.06 -8.72
N LEU A 252 -10.99 0.30 -9.91
CA LEU A 252 -11.99 1.34 -10.15
C LEU A 252 -13.30 1.07 -9.40
N ILE A 253 -13.75 -0.18 -9.33
CA ILE A 253 -14.92 -0.58 -8.53
C ILE A 253 -14.68 -0.27 -7.04
N ILE A 254 -13.53 -0.67 -6.52
CA ILE A 254 -13.13 -0.40 -5.12
C ILE A 254 -13.07 1.12 -4.86
N ALA A 255 -12.39 1.87 -5.75
CA ALA A 255 -12.27 3.32 -5.64
C ALA A 255 -13.63 4.02 -5.71
N PHE A 256 -14.55 3.54 -6.56
CA PHE A 256 -15.92 4.05 -6.65
C PHE A 256 -16.66 3.89 -5.31
N VAL A 257 -16.56 2.71 -4.68
CA VAL A 257 -17.16 2.45 -3.36
C VAL A 257 -16.56 3.38 -2.30
N ILE A 258 -15.23 3.49 -2.23
CA ILE A 258 -14.53 4.34 -1.26
C ILE A 258 -14.93 5.81 -1.42
N ASN A 259 -14.90 6.33 -2.65
CA ASN A 259 -15.29 7.71 -2.94
C ASN A 259 -16.75 8.00 -2.56
N GLY A 260 -17.64 7.02 -2.73
CA GLY A 260 -19.02 7.13 -2.28
C GLY A 260 -19.15 7.20 -0.76
N VAL A 261 -18.37 6.40 -0.03
CA VAL A 261 -18.32 6.43 1.45
C VAL A 261 -17.72 7.75 1.95
N ASP A 262 -16.61 8.20 1.36
CA ASP A 262 -15.93 9.44 1.73
C ASP A 262 -16.81 10.68 1.50
N GLY A 263 -17.49 10.73 0.35
CA GLY A 263 -18.40 11.80 0.01
C GLY A 263 -19.58 11.91 0.98
N ARG A 264 -20.07 10.76 1.49
CA ARG A 264 -21.12 10.72 2.51
C ARG A 264 -20.62 11.22 3.87
N ILE A 265 -19.39 10.91 4.23
CA ILE A 265 -18.81 11.25 5.54
C ILE A 265 -18.44 12.74 5.65
N ARG A 266 -17.86 13.32 4.60
CA ARG A 266 -17.28 14.67 4.65
C ARG A 266 -18.30 15.82 4.71
N ALA A 267 -19.61 15.55 4.64
CA ALA A 267 -20.70 16.52 4.82
C ALA A 267 -20.50 17.88 4.11
N SER A 268 -19.78 17.90 2.98
CA SER A 268 -19.59 19.10 2.18
C SER A 268 -20.79 19.28 1.25
N SER A 269 -21.39 20.47 1.28
CA SER A 269 -22.56 20.87 0.48
C SER A 269 -22.44 20.52 -1.02
N LYS A 270 -21.21 20.50 -1.57
CA LYS A 270 -20.95 20.22 -2.99
C LYS A 270 -20.95 18.73 -3.39
N GLY A 271 -20.91 17.79 -2.44
CA GLY A 271 -20.70 16.35 -2.73
C GLY A 271 -21.94 15.46 -2.76
N LYS A 272 -23.13 15.97 -2.42
CA LYS A 272 -24.35 15.15 -2.24
C LYS A 272 -24.89 14.51 -3.52
N ASN A 273 -24.57 15.04 -4.70
CA ASN A 273 -25.15 14.63 -5.99
C ASN A 273 -24.20 13.81 -6.87
N SER A 274 -23.07 13.32 -6.33
CA SER A 274 -22.17 12.47 -7.12
C SER A 274 -22.73 11.04 -7.22
N LEU A 275 -22.58 10.41 -8.39
CA LEU A 275 -23.00 9.01 -8.64
C LEU A 275 -22.53 8.03 -7.55
N PRO A 276 -21.27 8.07 -7.07
CA PRO A 276 -20.81 7.20 -5.98
C PRO A 276 -21.61 7.37 -4.68
N VAL A 277 -21.92 8.60 -4.29
CA VAL A 277 -22.63 8.88 -3.04
C VAL A 277 -24.09 8.42 -3.13
N MET A 278 -24.72 8.62 -4.29
CA MET A 278 -26.09 8.14 -4.55
C MET A 278 -26.16 6.61 -4.47
N PHE A 279 -25.21 5.91 -5.10
CA PHE A 279 -25.14 4.45 -5.05
C PHE A 279 -24.98 3.92 -3.62
N ILE A 280 -24.04 4.47 -2.85
CA ILE A 280 -23.84 4.07 -1.45
C ILE A 280 -25.06 4.38 -0.58
N ASN A 281 -25.74 5.51 -0.82
CA ASN A 281 -26.98 5.82 -0.11
C ASN A 281 -28.07 4.80 -0.39
N MET A 282 -28.22 4.36 -1.64
CA MET A 282 -29.15 3.30 -2.04
C MET A 282 -28.81 1.96 -1.39
N LEU A 283 -27.54 1.55 -1.43
CA LEU A 283 -27.05 0.29 -0.85
C LEU A 283 -27.28 0.22 0.67
N LEU A 284 -27.18 1.36 1.37
CA LEU A 284 -27.37 1.45 2.82
C LEU A 284 -28.82 1.71 3.26
N ILE A 285 -29.79 1.80 2.34
CA ILE A 285 -31.22 1.94 2.68
C ILE A 285 -31.68 0.83 3.65
N PRO A 286 -31.41 -0.47 3.40
CA PRO A 286 -31.86 -1.54 4.29
C PRO A 286 -31.31 -1.39 5.71
N VAL A 287 -30.01 -1.08 5.83
CA VAL A 287 -29.33 -0.86 7.12
C VAL A 287 -29.92 0.35 7.85
N SER A 288 -30.20 1.43 7.14
CA SER A 288 -30.78 2.65 7.72
C SER A 288 -32.22 2.43 8.21
N CYS A 289 -32.98 1.60 7.51
CA CYS A 289 -34.33 1.20 7.91
C CYS A 289 -34.28 0.31 9.15
N LEU A 290 -33.39 -0.68 9.17
CA LEU A 290 -33.16 -1.58 10.30
C LEU A 290 -32.73 -0.79 11.56
N ASN A 291 -31.85 0.19 11.41
CA ASN A 291 -31.38 1.06 12.49
C ASN A 291 -32.53 1.92 13.07
N LYS A 292 -33.42 2.44 12.21
CA LYS A 292 -34.64 3.14 12.66
C LYS A 292 -35.63 2.21 13.38
N ILE A 293 -35.68 0.92 13.04
CA ILE A 293 -36.58 -0.02 13.71
C ILE A 293 -36.01 -0.46 15.07
N LEU A 294 -34.72 -0.79 15.14
CA LEU A 294 -34.06 -1.28 16.36
C LEU A 294 -33.76 -0.19 17.39
N PHE A 295 -33.20 0.95 16.98
CA PHE A 295 -32.58 1.89 17.92
C PHE A 295 -33.49 3.07 18.34
N HIS A 296 -34.53 3.40 17.57
CA HIS A 296 -35.48 4.45 17.96
C HIS A 296 -36.31 4.11 19.21
N PRO A 297 -36.85 2.89 19.38
CA PRO A 297 -37.58 2.53 20.61
C PRO A 297 -36.64 2.41 21.83
N ALA A 298 -35.47 1.76 21.67
CA ALA A 298 -34.47 1.64 22.74
C ALA A 298 -33.90 3.00 23.19
N GLY A 299 -33.69 3.93 22.24
CA GLY A 299 -33.21 5.28 22.51
C GLY A 299 -34.20 6.14 23.29
N ARG A 300 -35.52 5.99 23.05
CA ARG A 300 -36.58 6.66 23.83
C ARG A 300 -36.62 6.14 25.27
N PHE A 301 -36.54 4.82 25.46
CA PHE A 301 -36.56 4.19 26.77
C PHE A 301 -35.35 4.59 27.64
N LEU A 302 -34.15 4.61 27.04
CA LEU A 302 -32.93 5.04 27.73
C LEU A 302 -32.90 6.55 28.03
N ARG A 303 -33.47 7.41 27.16
CA ARG A 303 -33.59 8.85 27.41
C ARG A 303 -34.54 9.16 28.58
N GLN A 304 -35.65 8.42 28.70
CA GLN A 304 -36.57 8.54 29.84
C GLN A 304 -35.88 8.20 31.17
N ARG A 305 -35.12 7.09 31.23
CA ARG A 305 -34.34 6.72 32.42
C ARG A 305 -33.25 7.74 32.78
N ARG A 306 -32.65 8.39 31.77
CA ARG A 306 -31.60 9.41 31.98
C ARG A 306 -32.14 10.73 32.50
N ARG A 307 -33.36 11.13 32.09
CA ARG A 307 -34.03 12.33 32.64
C ARG A 307 -34.40 12.17 34.12
N GLN A 308 -34.78 10.97 34.55
CA GLN A 308 -35.07 10.69 35.97
C GLN A 308 -33.83 10.75 36.89
N LYS A 309 -32.61 10.55 36.36
CA LYS A 309 -31.37 10.54 37.15
C LYS A 309 -30.62 11.88 37.23
N MET A 310 -31.11 12.94 36.60
CA MET A 310 -30.44 14.26 36.61
C MET A 310 -30.65 15.08 37.89
N HIS A 311 -31.47 14.62 38.84
CA HIS A 311 -31.75 15.34 40.10
C HIS A 311 -31.16 14.70 41.37
N ALA A 312 -30.27 13.71 41.25
CA ALA A 312 -29.59 13.15 42.42
C ALA A 312 -28.17 13.72 42.52
N GLY A 313 -27.90 14.44 43.61
CA GLY A 313 -26.56 14.89 43.98
C GLY A 313 -25.56 13.73 44.00
N VAL A 314 -24.29 14.04 43.74
CA VAL A 314 -23.20 13.07 43.66
C VAL A 314 -22.90 12.53 45.07
N THR A 315 -23.62 11.48 45.48
CA THR A 315 -23.15 10.58 46.53
C THR A 315 -22.34 9.47 45.86
N VAL A 316 -21.05 9.38 46.21
CA VAL A 316 -20.19 8.30 45.72
C VAL A 316 -20.66 7.00 46.38
N ASN A 317 -21.51 6.25 45.67
CA ASN A 317 -21.99 4.95 46.14
C ASN A 317 -20.80 4.00 46.36
N THR A 318 -20.80 3.26 47.46
CA THR A 318 -19.80 2.22 47.80
C THR A 318 -19.58 1.23 46.64
N SER A 319 -20.62 0.93 45.87
CA SER A 319 -20.55 0.09 44.66
C SER A 319 -19.65 0.67 43.55
N GLN A 320 -19.57 2.00 43.40
CA GLN A 320 -18.67 2.63 42.42
C GLN A 320 -17.20 2.52 42.85
N LEU A 321 -16.92 2.57 44.16
CA LEU A 321 -15.59 2.31 44.70
C LEU A 321 -15.16 0.85 44.49
N ILE A 322 -16.08 -0.10 44.69
CA ILE A 322 -15.83 -1.53 44.42
C ILE A 322 -15.53 -1.74 42.94
N LEU A 323 -16.33 -1.17 42.03
CA LEU A 323 -16.09 -1.25 40.59
C LEU A 323 -14.76 -0.62 40.18
N LYS A 324 -14.37 0.51 40.80
CA LYS A 324 -13.07 1.14 40.55
C LYS A 324 -11.91 0.25 41.02
N LYS A 325 -12.03 -0.37 42.21
CA LYS A 325 -11.02 -1.32 42.72
C LYS A 325 -10.91 -2.56 41.83
N LEU A 326 -12.05 -3.14 41.41
CA LEU A 326 -12.09 -4.27 40.48
C LEU A 326 -11.45 -3.93 39.14
N TYR A 327 -11.75 -2.75 38.57
CA TYR A 327 -11.13 -2.27 37.33
C TYR A 327 -9.61 -2.17 37.47
N VAL A 328 -9.11 -1.57 38.56
CA VAL A 328 -7.67 -1.45 38.82
C VAL A 328 -7.02 -2.83 38.95
N MET A 329 -7.63 -3.77 39.69
CA MET A 329 -7.12 -5.14 39.79
C MET A 329 -7.09 -5.82 38.41
N LEU A 330 -8.16 -5.72 37.63
CA LEU A 330 -8.24 -6.33 36.30
C LEU A 330 -7.17 -5.76 35.36
N VAL A 331 -6.91 -4.45 35.40
CA VAL A 331 -5.83 -3.80 34.64
C VAL A 331 -4.46 -4.31 35.07
N LEU A 332 -4.20 -4.46 36.37
CA LEU A 332 -2.93 -5.00 36.87
C LEU A 332 -2.73 -6.46 36.46
N ILE A 333 -3.76 -7.30 36.58
CA ILE A 333 -3.74 -8.69 36.13
C ILE A 333 -3.47 -8.75 34.62
N SER A 334 -4.14 -7.91 33.83
CA SER A 334 -3.95 -7.88 32.37
C SER A 334 -2.54 -7.43 31.98
N LYS A 335 -1.97 -6.44 32.68
CA LYS A 335 -0.57 -6.02 32.48
C LYS A 335 0.42 -7.12 32.88
N GLY A 336 0.18 -7.79 34.00
CA GLY A 336 0.99 -8.93 34.44
C GLY A 336 0.95 -10.09 33.45
N ALA A 337 -0.25 -10.46 32.99
CA ALA A 337 -0.45 -11.49 31.97
C ALA A 337 0.23 -11.13 30.65
N PHE A 338 0.12 -9.88 30.21
CA PHE A 338 0.82 -9.40 29.01
C PHE A 338 2.33 -9.52 29.15
N LEU A 339 2.91 -9.12 30.29
CA LEU A 339 4.35 -9.24 30.52
C LEU A 339 4.80 -10.71 30.55
N ALA A 340 4.00 -11.60 31.14
CA ALA A 340 4.29 -13.03 31.14
C ALA A 340 4.26 -13.62 29.72
N ILE A 341 3.26 -13.27 28.91
CA ILE A 341 3.16 -13.68 27.50
C ILE A 341 4.35 -13.13 26.70
N LEU A 342 4.67 -11.85 26.89
CA LEU A 342 5.79 -11.21 26.20
C LEU A 342 7.13 -11.87 26.58
N ALA A 343 7.35 -12.17 27.86
CA ALA A 343 8.53 -12.89 28.33
C ALA A 343 8.60 -14.30 27.73
N GLY A 344 7.47 -15.02 27.66
CA GLY A 344 7.37 -16.32 27.00
C GLY A 344 7.73 -16.25 25.51
N LEU A 345 7.18 -15.27 24.79
CA LEU A 345 7.49 -15.06 23.36
C LEU A 345 8.96 -14.68 23.13
N LEU A 346 9.52 -13.79 23.96
CA LEU A 346 10.94 -13.42 23.89
C LEU A 346 11.85 -14.61 24.19
N PHE A 347 11.46 -15.47 25.15
CA PHE A 347 12.17 -16.71 25.44
C PHE A 347 12.10 -17.70 24.26
N SER A 348 10.93 -17.88 23.65
CA SER A 348 10.77 -18.71 22.44
C SER A 348 11.61 -18.18 21.27
N LEU A 349 11.64 -16.86 21.06
CA LEU A 349 12.48 -16.23 20.05
C LEU A 349 13.97 -16.45 20.36
N ALA A 350 14.41 -16.22 21.59
CA ALA A 350 15.80 -16.45 22.00
C ALA A 350 16.23 -17.91 21.81
N LYS A 351 15.35 -18.86 22.15
CA LYS A 351 15.57 -20.29 21.89
C LYS A 351 15.68 -20.58 20.39
N GLY A 352 14.81 -19.97 19.57
CA GLY A 352 14.88 -20.08 18.11
C GLY A 352 16.20 -19.56 17.53
N PHE A 353 16.65 -18.38 17.97
CA PHE A 353 17.94 -17.82 17.56
C PHE A 353 19.15 -18.65 18.04
N TYR A 354 19.04 -19.28 19.21
CA TYR A 354 20.08 -20.19 19.68
C TYR A 354 20.16 -21.47 18.83
N SER A 355 19.03 -21.93 18.28
CA SER A 355 19.00 -23.09 17.38
C SER A 355 19.45 -22.80 15.94
N PHE A 356 19.67 -21.53 15.56
CA PHE A 356 20.12 -21.20 14.21
C PHE A 356 21.53 -21.74 13.95
N ASP A 357 21.72 -22.32 12.77
CA ASP A 357 23.07 -22.59 12.29
C ASP A 357 23.71 -21.31 11.75
N TRP A 358 24.35 -20.56 12.65
CA TRP A 358 25.08 -19.34 12.33
C TRP A 358 26.19 -19.56 11.30
N SER A 359 26.70 -20.79 11.14
CA SER A 359 27.72 -21.09 10.14
C SER A 359 27.18 -20.94 8.71
N VAL A 360 25.91 -21.32 8.49
CA VAL A 360 25.22 -21.13 7.21
C VAL A 360 25.10 -19.65 6.90
N ILE A 361 24.69 -18.84 7.88
CA ILE A 361 24.55 -17.39 7.69
C ILE A 361 25.88 -16.77 7.31
N PHE A 362 26.95 -17.00 8.07
CA PHE A 362 28.26 -16.40 7.76
C PHE A 362 28.85 -16.89 6.44
N LYS A 363 28.60 -18.15 6.07
CA LYS A 363 29.07 -18.73 4.79
C LYS A 363 28.35 -18.13 3.59
N GLU A 364 27.03 -17.96 3.68
CA GLU A 364 26.21 -17.52 2.55
C GLU A 364 25.98 -15.99 2.51
N LEU A 365 26.28 -15.26 3.59
CA LEU A 365 26.14 -13.81 3.64
C LEU A 365 26.91 -13.07 2.53
N PRO A 366 28.18 -13.42 2.20
CA PRO A 366 28.88 -12.80 1.07
C PRO A 366 28.11 -12.98 -0.24
N THR A 367 27.61 -14.20 -0.47
CA THR A 367 26.81 -14.58 -1.64
C THR A 367 25.49 -13.82 -1.72
N MET A 368 24.83 -13.58 -0.58
CA MET A 368 23.60 -12.77 -0.51
C MET A 368 23.86 -11.27 -0.71
N LEU A 369 25.00 -10.76 -0.23
CA LEU A 369 25.37 -9.35 -0.38
C LEU A 369 25.81 -9.03 -1.81
N VAL A 370 26.73 -9.84 -2.33
CA VAL A 370 27.34 -9.71 -3.65
C VAL A 370 27.34 -11.10 -4.27
N TRP A 371 26.30 -11.38 -5.04
CA TRP A 371 26.29 -12.56 -5.90
C TRP A 371 27.14 -12.29 -7.13
N GLN A 372 27.95 -13.25 -7.55
CA GLN A 372 28.63 -13.22 -8.85
C GLN A 372 28.40 -14.54 -9.55
N PHE A 373 28.06 -14.48 -10.84
CA PHE A 373 28.00 -15.69 -11.64
C PHE A 373 29.41 -16.28 -11.79
N PRO A 374 29.61 -17.61 -11.65
CA PRO A 374 30.94 -18.23 -11.69
C PRO A 374 31.77 -17.93 -12.95
N ASN A 375 31.13 -17.48 -14.04
CA ASN A 375 31.75 -17.08 -15.29
C ASN A 375 31.12 -15.76 -15.82
N ALA A 376 31.16 -14.68 -15.04
CA ALA A 376 30.77 -13.37 -15.56
C ALA A 376 31.73 -13.00 -16.71
N THR A 377 31.26 -13.15 -17.94
CA THR A 377 31.98 -12.74 -19.14
C THR A 377 32.03 -11.21 -19.21
N GLY A 378 32.99 -10.63 -19.93
CA GLY A 378 33.14 -9.18 -20.06
C GLY A 378 31.92 -8.46 -20.63
N ASP A 379 30.99 -9.21 -21.22
CA ASP A 379 29.73 -8.73 -21.80
C ASP A 379 28.55 -8.78 -20.80
N ASP A 380 28.73 -9.36 -19.61
CA ASP A 380 27.68 -9.44 -18.59
C ASP A 380 27.45 -8.10 -17.89
N LEU A 381 26.21 -7.62 -17.95
CA LEU A 381 25.77 -6.35 -17.39
C LEU A 381 26.16 -6.23 -15.90
N PHE A 382 26.79 -5.12 -15.51
CA PHE A 382 27.34 -4.89 -14.17
C PHE A 382 28.34 -5.97 -13.70
N MET A 383 29.14 -6.57 -14.59
CA MET A 383 30.15 -7.57 -14.24
C MET A 383 29.56 -8.80 -13.51
N GLY A 384 28.29 -9.14 -13.80
CA GLY A 384 27.59 -10.26 -13.17
C GLY A 384 27.23 -10.04 -11.69
N LEU A 385 27.22 -8.79 -11.21
CA LEU A 385 26.82 -8.45 -9.84
C LEU A 385 25.33 -8.75 -9.59
N GLY A 386 25.06 -9.45 -8.50
CA GLY A 386 23.73 -9.80 -8.03
C GLY A 386 23.57 -9.64 -6.51
N GLY A 387 22.51 -10.24 -5.96
CA GLY A 387 22.18 -10.17 -4.54
C GLY A 387 21.73 -8.77 -4.13
N PHE A 388 22.02 -8.42 -2.88
CA PHE A 388 21.67 -7.14 -2.28
C PHE A 388 22.24 -5.93 -3.02
N SER A 389 23.46 -6.05 -3.55
CA SER A 389 24.11 -4.99 -4.32
C SER A 389 23.29 -4.63 -5.58
N LEU A 390 22.77 -5.63 -6.29
CA LEU A 390 21.93 -5.42 -7.47
C LEU A 390 20.57 -4.83 -7.10
N SER A 391 19.95 -5.26 -5.99
CA SER A 391 18.72 -4.63 -5.47
C SER A 391 18.93 -3.12 -5.26
N PHE A 392 20.07 -2.73 -4.68
CA PHE A 392 20.42 -1.32 -4.49
C PHE A 392 20.65 -0.57 -5.82
N ILE A 393 21.38 -1.15 -6.75
CA ILE A 393 21.66 -0.53 -8.06
C ILE A 393 20.36 -0.30 -8.83
N ILE A 394 19.49 -1.32 -8.91
CA ILE A 394 18.18 -1.21 -9.58
C ILE A 394 17.34 -0.09 -8.93
N ALA A 395 17.30 -0.03 -7.59
CA ALA A 395 16.57 1.02 -6.89
C ALA A 395 17.10 2.42 -7.19
N ILE A 396 18.43 2.60 -7.25
CA ILE A 396 19.08 3.89 -7.55
C ILE A 396 18.82 4.31 -9.01
N VAL A 397 18.98 3.39 -9.96
CA VAL A 397 18.72 3.65 -11.38
C VAL A 397 17.27 4.05 -11.59
N ALA A 398 16.33 3.29 -11.01
CA ALA A 398 14.92 3.52 -11.21
C ALA A 398 14.41 4.78 -10.48
N ILE A 399 14.91 5.11 -9.28
CA ILE A 399 14.54 6.38 -8.62
C ILE A 399 15.09 7.60 -9.38
N PHE A 400 16.30 7.51 -9.93
CA PHE A 400 16.91 8.59 -10.71
C PHE A 400 16.16 8.82 -12.02
N ALA A 401 15.90 7.75 -12.79
CA ALA A 401 15.16 7.85 -14.04
C ALA A 401 13.70 8.30 -13.83
N SER A 402 13.05 7.76 -12.78
CA SER A 402 11.67 8.13 -12.45
C SER A 402 11.55 9.57 -11.98
N PHE A 403 12.62 10.17 -11.44
CA PHE A 403 12.64 11.58 -11.04
C PHE A 403 12.27 12.51 -12.20
N PHE A 404 12.91 12.33 -13.35
CA PHE A 404 12.68 13.18 -14.53
C PHE A 404 11.30 12.96 -15.13
N ILE A 405 10.89 11.70 -15.30
CA ILE A 405 9.57 11.37 -15.87
C ILE A 405 8.46 11.87 -14.93
N GLY A 406 8.57 11.57 -13.63
CA GLY A 406 7.61 11.99 -12.62
C GLY A 406 7.52 13.51 -12.48
N LEU A 407 8.63 14.24 -12.62
CA LEU A 407 8.61 15.70 -12.65
C LEU A 407 7.82 16.24 -13.84
N VAL A 408 8.11 15.77 -15.05
CA VAL A 408 7.43 16.21 -16.28
C VAL A 408 5.93 15.88 -16.22
N VAL A 409 5.59 14.64 -15.87
CA VAL A 409 4.21 14.18 -15.75
C VAL A 409 3.47 14.92 -14.62
N GLY A 410 4.12 15.15 -13.47
CA GLY A 410 3.53 15.86 -12.33
C GLY A 410 3.24 17.33 -12.63
N LEU A 411 4.14 18.00 -13.37
CA LEU A 411 3.91 19.35 -13.89
C LEU A 411 2.78 19.38 -14.92
N GLY A 412 2.78 18.42 -15.86
CA GLY A 412 1.70 18.26 -16.84
C GLY A 412 0.34 18.07 -16.18
N ARG A 413 0.28 17.23 -15.14
CA ARG A 413 -0.92 16.96 -14.34
C ARG A 413 -1.40 18.18 -13.53
N SER A 414 -0.48 19.04 -13.11
CA SER A 414 -0.75 20.29 -12.38
C SER A 414 -1.17 21.44 -13.30
N SER A 415 -0.98 21.29 -14.62
CA SER A 415 -1.34 22.30 -15.61
C SER A 415 -2.84 22.52 -15.70
N THR A 416 -3.24 23.76 -16.00
CA THR A 416 -4.63 24.13 -16.31
C THR A 416 -5.03 23.67 -17.72
N ASN A 417 -4.06 23.52 -18.62
CA ASN A 417 -4.31 23.11 -20.00
C ASN A 417 -4.59 21.60 -20.07
N ARG A 418 -5.74 21.24 -20.63
CA ARG A 418 -6.19 19.86 -20.75
C ARG A 418 -5.27 18.99 -21.61
N ILE A 419 -4.58 19.59 -22.59
CA ILE A 419 -3.66 18.87 -23.50
C ILE A 419 -2.55 18.16 -22.73
N PHE A 420 -2.02 18.80 -21.67
CA PHE A 420 -1.01 18.18 -20.81
C PHE A 420 -1.65 17.42 -19.65
N ARG A 421 -2.72 17.97 -19.07
CA ARG A 421 -3.36 17.40 -17.88
C ARG A 421 -4.00 16.04 -18.12
N ILE A 422 -4.63 15.82 -19.28
CA ILE A 422 -5.38 14.58 -19.57
C ILE A 422 -4.43 13.41 -19.84
N PRO A 423 -3.43 13.48 -20.73
CA PRO A 423 -2.46 12.40 -20.92
C PRO A 423 -1.71 12.06 -19.63
N SER A 424 -1.25 13.06 -18.86
CA SER A 424 -0.60 12.81 -17.57
C SER A 424 -1.55 12.14 -16.57
N LEU A 425 -2.84 12.54 -16.53
CA LEU A 425 -3.84 11.86 -15.71
C LEU A 425 -4.01 10.40 -16.14
N LEU A 426 -4.16 10.13 -17.44
CA LEU A 426 -4.37 8.77 -17.95
C LEU A 426 -3.19 7.85 -17.61
N TYR A 427 -1.96 8.31 -17.84
CA TYR A 427 -0.75 7.57 -17.47
C TYR A 427 -0.70 7.29 -15.96
N ILE A 428 -0.94 8.31 -15.12
CA ILE A 428 -0.91 8.14 -13.65
C ILE A 428 -1.96 7.12 -13.20
N GLU A 429 -3.21 7.26 -13.63
CA GLU A 429 -4.32 6.39 -13.21
C GLU A 429 -4.16 4.96 -13.74
N LEU A 430 -3.66 4.78 -14.97
CA LEU A 430 -3.43 3.46 -15.55
C LEU A 430 -2.34 2.70 -14.79
N ILE A 431 -1.20 3.36 -14.53
CA ILE A 431 -0.07 2.74 -13.86
C ILE A 431 -0.38 2.50 -12.38
N ARG A 432 -0.90 3.51 -11.68
CA ARG A 432 -1.25 3.39 -10.26
C ARG A 432 -2.50 2.55 -10.04
N GLY A 433 -3.32 2.27 -11.04
CA GLY A 433 -4.48 1.38 -10.92
C GLY A 433 -4.11 -0.10 -10.88
N ASN A 434 -2.96 -0.46 -11.44
CA ASN A 434 -2.49 -1.84 -11.55
C ASN A 434 -1.52 -2.24 -10.43
N PRO A 435 -1.43 -3.54 -10.09
CA PRO A 435 -0.34 -4.07 -9.28
C PRO A 435 0.99 -3.94 -10.01
N LEU A 436 2.06 -3.66 -9.27
CA LEU A 436 3.40 -3.51 -9.86
C LEU A 436 3.89 -4.79 -10.55
N ILE A 437 3.62 -5.97 -9.99
CA ILE A 437 4.01 -7.26 -10.61
C ILE A 437 3.43 -7.42 -12.02
N ILE A 438 2.20 -6.99 -12.26
CA ILE A 438 1.57 -7.01 -13.58
C ILE A 438 2.23 -6.00 -14.51
N VAL A 439 2.59 -4.82 -14.01
CA VAL A 439 3.34 -3.81 -14.80
C VAL A 439 4.73 -4.35 -15.18
N ILE A 440 5.41 -5.09 -14.30
CA ILE A 440 6.69 -5.74 -14.60
C ILE A 440 6.54 -6.73 -15.75
N TYR A 441 5.57 -7.65 -15.68
CA TYR A 441 5.33 -8.60 -16.76
C TYR A 441 4.89 -7.91 -18.05
N TRP A 442 3.99 -6.94 -17.96
CA TRP A 442 3.48 -6.23 -19.13
C TRP A 442 4.61 -5.51 -19.88
N VAL A 443 5.51 -4.82 -19.17
CA VAL A 443 6.69 -4.19 -19.79
C VAL A 443 7.62 -5.23 -20.39
N TYR A 444 7.90 -6.33 -19.67
CA TYR A 444 8.77 -7.40 -20.15
C TYR A 444 8.27 -8.00 -21.48
N PHE A 445 6.97 -8.30 -21.59
CA PHE A 445 6.39 -8.85 -22.82
C PHE A 445 6.12 -7.81 -23.91
N LEU A 446 5.94 -6.53 -23.55
CA LEU A 446 5.74 -5.45 -24.52
C LEU A 446 7.03 -5.11 -25.28
N ILE A 447 8.20 -5.19 -24.64
CA ILE A 447 9.47 -4.74 -25.25
C ILE A 447 9.77 -5.47 -26.57
N PRO A 448 9.74 -6.82 -26.64
CA PRO A 448 9.94 -7.53 -27.90
C PRO A 448 8.91 -7.16 -28.97
N VAL A 449 7.66 -6.89 -28.56
CA VAL A 449 6.57 -6.47 -29.47
C VAL A 449 6.79 -5.08 -30.05
N LEU A 450 7.50 -4.19 -29.35
CA LEU A 450 7.76 -2.82 -29.83
C LEU A 450 9.06 -2.67 -30.61
N PHE A 451 10.09 -3.45 -30.26
CA PHE A 451 11.45 -3.25 -30.74
C PHE A 451 12.03 -4.46 -31.48
N ASP A 452 11.25 -5.52 -31.68
CA ASP A 452 11.67 -6.80 -32.29
C ASP A 452 12.99 -7.34 -31.71
N SER A 453 13.24 -7.04 -30.43
CA SER A 453 14.48 -7.38 -29.74
C SER A 453 14.21 -7.64 -28.25
N PHE A 454 14.88 -8.65 -27.74
CA PHE A 454 14.87 -8.95 -26.31
C PHE A 454 15.92 -8.09 -25.62
N ILE A 455 15.49 -7.30 -24.64
CA ILE A 455 16.44 -6.64 -23.74
C ILE A 455 16.65 -7.53 -22.51
N ASN A 456 17.80 -7.35 -21.85
CA ASN A 456 18.13 -8.04 -20.62
C ASN A 456 17.03 -7.83 -19.55
N THR A 457 16.70 -8.87 -18.78
CA THR A 457 15.65 -8.85 -17.76
C THR A 457 15.84 -7.77 -16.70
N VAL A 458 17.08 -7.42 -16.36
CA VAL A 458 17.42 -6.31 -15.43
C VAL A 458 16.96 -4.97 -16.00
N TRP A 459 17.14 -4.73 -17.30
CA TRP A 459 16.68 -3.50 -17.95
C TRP A 459 15.16 -3.46 -18.06
N SER A 460 14.51 -4.57 -18.45
CA SER A 460 13.04 -4.65 -18.47
C SER A 460 12.44 -4.33 -17.11
N ALA A 461 13.02 -4.90 -16.06
CA ALA A 461 12.63 -4.63 -14.68
C ALA A 461 12.87 -3.18 -14.26
N SER A 462 14.05 -2.63 -14.60
CA SER A 462 14.40 -1.24 -14.27
C SER A 462 13.47 -0.26 -14.97
N ILE A 463 13.08 -0.52 -16.23
CA ILE A 463 12.10 0.28 -16.98
C ILE A 463 10.73 0.18 -16.31
N ALA A 464 10.26 -1.03 -15.95
CA ALA A 464 8.98 -1.22 -15.29
C ALA A 464 8.90 -0.48 -13.95
N LEU A 465 9.93 -0.63 -13.10
CA LEU A 465 10.05 0.10 -11.84
C LEU A 465 10.10 1.61 -12.06
N THR A 466 10.86 2.07 -13.07
CA THR A 466 10.94 3.49 -13.44
C THR A 466 9.57 4.06 -13.81
N LEU A 467 8.85 3.40 -14.71
CA LEU A 467 7.52 3.82 -15.16
C LEU A 467 6.51 3.78 -14.02
N PHE A 468 6.58 2.78 -13.14
CA PHE A 468 5.71 2.70 -11.99
C PHE A 468 5.98 3.82 -10.98
N THR A 469 7.23 3.94 -10.53
CA THR A 469 7.65 4.95 -9.55
C THR A 469 7.43 6.38 -10.07
N ALA A 470 7.61 6.63 -11.37
CA ALA A 470 7.38 7.94 -11.96
C ALA A 470 5.92 8.41 -11.83
N ALA A 471 4.94 7.50 -11.91
CA ALA A 471 3.54 7.84 -11.71
C ALA A 471 3.23 8.24 -10.25
N TYR A 472 3.86 7.59 -9.27
CA TYR A 472 3.74 7.97 -7.85
C TYR A 472 4.47 9.28 -7.57
N LEU A 473 5.65 9.49 -8.14
CA LEU A 473 6.37 10.75 -8.01
C LEU A 473 5.60 11.92 -8.64
N ALA A 474 4.96 11.71 -9.79
CA ALA A 474 4.13 12.73 -10.43
C ALA A 474 3.01 13.24 -9.50
N GLU A 475 2.44 12.35 -8.69
CA GLU A 475 1.42 12.70 -7.70
C GLU A 475 2.00 13.42 -6.48
N ILE A 476 3.24 13.08 -6.07
CA ILE A 476 3.98 13.85 -5.06
C ILE A 476 4.26 15.28 -5.55
N VAL A 477 4.71 15.42 -6.80
CA VAL A 477 4.97 16.72 -7.44
C VAL A 477 3.67 17.54 -7.54
N ARG A 478 2.59 16.93 -8.01
CA ARG A 478 1.26 17.57 -8.06
C ARG A 478 0.79 17.99 -6.66
N GLY A 479 0.86 17.08 -5.70
CA GLY A 479 0.43 17.30 -4.32
C GLY A 479 1.22 18.42 -3.65
N GLY A 480 2.54 18.43 -3.78
CA GLY A 480 3.39 19.46 -3.18
C GLY A 480 3.16 20.86 -3.76
N ILE A 481 2.83 20.97 -5.06
CA ILE A 481 2.46 22.27 -5.67
C ILE A 481 1.07 22.73 -5.17
N GLN A 482 0.10 21.81 -5.09
CA GLN A 482 -1.27 22.13 -4.72
C GLN A 482 -1.48 22.37 -3.21
N ASN A 483 -0.57 21.88 -2.37
CA ASN A 483 -0.60 22.08 -0.93
C ASN A 483 -0.19 23.50 -0.50
N ILE A 484 0.32 24.33 -1.42
CA ILE A 484 0.67 25.71 -1.12
C ILE A 484 -0.62 26.53 -0.90
N PRO A 485 -0.77 27.25 0.24
CA PRO A 485 -1.96 28.03 0.51
C PRO A 485 -2.25 29.06 -0.61
N PRO A 486 -3.50 29.15 -1.10
CA PRO A 486 -3.83 30.07 -2.19
C PRO A 486 -3.57 31.54 -1.83
N GLY A 487 -3.72 31.91 -0.55
CA GLY A 487 -3.43 33.27 -0.07
C GLY A 487 -1.99 33.72 -0.29
N GLN A 488 -1.00 32.81 -0.30
CA GLN A 488 0.39 33.17 -0.63
C GLN A 488 0.54 33.53 -2.12
N VAL A 489 -0.18 32.80 -2.98
CA VAL A 489 -0.19 33.04 -4.43
C VAL A 489 -0.92 34.35 -4.74
N GLU A 490 -2.04 34.61 -4.07
CA GLU A 490 -2.80 35.86 -4.18
C GLU A 490 -1.99 37.06 -3.67
N ALA A 491 -1.31 36.95 -2.53
CA ALA A 491 -0.43 38.00 -2.01
C ALA A 491 0.73 38.30 -2.99
N ALA A 492 1.29 37.28 -3.62
CA ALA A 492 2.34 37.44 -4.63
C ALA A 492 1.84 38.24 -5.84
N PHE A 493 0.67 37.90 -6.37
CA PHE A 493 0.05 38.62 -7.48
C PHE A 493 -0.31 40.06 -7.10
N SER A 494 -0.86 40.28 -5.91
CA SER A 494 -1.16 41.62 -5.38
C SER A 494 0.09 42.47 -5.18
N SER A 495 1.25 41.83 -4.95
CA SER A 495 2.55 42.49 -4.88
C SER A 495 3.20 42.74 -6.25
N GLY A 496 2.51 42.43 -7.36
CA GLY A 496 2.98 42.65 -8.73
C GLY A 496 3.86 41.53 -9.30
N LEU A 497 4.00 40.38 -8.63
CA LEU A 497 4.77 39.26 -9.17
C LEU A 497 4.01 38.57 -10.30
N SER A 498 4.70 38.29 -11.41
CA SER A 498 4.16 37.44 -12.49
C SER A 498 4.08 35.97 -12.07
N TYR A 499 3.29 35.16 -12.78
CA TYR A 499 3.17 33.71 -12.53
C TYR A 499 4.54 33.00 -12.43
N TRP A 500 5.47 33.33 -13.31
CA TRP A 500 6.82 32.74 -13.31
C TRP A 500 7.64 33.14 -12.08
N GLN A 501 7.51 34.40 -11.65
CA GLN A 501 8.17 34.88 -10.44
C GLN A 501 7.56 34.25 -9.20
N THR A 502 6.22 34.19 -9.11
CA THR A 502 5.49 33.52 -8.03
C THR A 502 5.86 32.04 -7.96
N MET A 503 5.90 31.36 -9.10
CA MET A 503 6.29 29.95 -9.19
C MET A 503 7.72 29.74 -8.70
N ARG A 504 8.69 30.51 -9.21
CA ARG A 504 10.12 30.33 -8.89
C ARG A 504 10.47 30.77 -7.46
N LYS A 505 9.90 31.89 -6.98
CA LYS A 505 10.31 32.52 -5.72
C LYS A 505 9.48 32.07 -4.51
N ILE A 506 8.24 31.65 -4.72
CA ILE A 506 7.30 31.37 -3.61
C ILE A 506 6.85 29.92 -3.63
N ILE A 507 6.24 29.45 -4.73
CA ILE A 507 5.63 28.12 -4.79
C ILE A 507 6.70 27.03 -4.76
N LEU A 508 7.62 27.01 -5.74
CA LEU A 508 8.58 25.92 -5.92
C LEU A 508 9.49 25.69 -4.71
N PRO A 509 10.09 26.72 -4.07
CA PRO A 509 10.94 26.51 -2.89
C PRO A 509 10.19 25.89 -1.70
N GLN A 510 8.92 26.24 -1.50
CA GLN A 510 8.09 25.67 -0.44
C GLN A 510 7.59 24.28 -0.81
N ALA A 511 7.15 24.10 -2.06
CA ALA A 511 6.66 22.84 -2.60
C ALA A 511 7.75 21.77 -2.52
N LEU A 512 8.99 22.08 -2.91
CA LEU A 512 10.13 21.18 -2.79
C LEU A 512 10.38 20.73 -1.34
N LYS A 513 10.30 21.64 -0.36
CA LYS A 513 10.45 21.28 1.06
C LYS A 513 9.37 20.31 1.53
N GLN A 514 8.13 20.50 1.07
CA GLN A 514 7.03 19.58 1.38
C GLN A 514 7.14 18.23 0.66
N MET A 515 7.82 18.18 -0.49
CA MET A 515 8.03 16.95 -1.27
C MET A 515 9.18 16.09 -0.75
N ILE A 516 10.17 16.65 -0.03
CA ILE A 516 11.34 15.88 0.44
C ILE A 516 10.93 14.65 1.28
N PRO A 517 10.10 14.75 2.35
CA PRO A 517 9.72 13.59 3.13
C PRO A 517 9.04 12.46 2.33
N PRO A 518 8.01 12.73 1.48
CA PRO A 518 7.40 11.66 0.68
C PRO A 518 8.33 11.11 -0.41
N ILE A 519 9.30 11.88 -0.93
CA ILE A 519 10.31 11.35 -1.86
C ILE A 519 11.20 10.31 -1.17
N VAL A 520 11.62 10.54 0.08
CA VAL A 520 12.36 9.52 0.84
C VAL A 520 11.50 8.28 1.08
N GLY A 521 10.21 8.47 1.38
CA GLY A 521 9.24 7.36 1.45
C GLY A 521 9.14 6.57 0.15
N LEU A 522 9.19 7.24 -1.01
CA LEU A 522 9.19 6.60 -2.32
C LEU A 522 10.47 5.81 -2.59
N PHE A 523 11.63 6.28 -2.10
CA PHE A 523 12.88 5.54 -2.19
C PHE A 523 12.85 4.25 -1.34
N ILE A 524 12.23 4.29 -0.15
CA ILE A 524 12.01 3.08 0.66
C ILE A 524 11.07 2.10 -0.07
N ALA A 525 10.01 2.61 -0.72
CA ALA A 525 9.07 1.79 -1.47
C ALA A 525 9.77 1.09 -2.65
N ILE A 526 10.46 1.83 -3.52
CA ILE A 526 11.12 1.25 -4.69
C ILE A 526 12.22 0.25 -4.32
N PHE A 527 12.95 0.49 -3.23
CA PHE A 527 13.95 -0.46 -2.72
C PHE A 527 13.30 -1.76 -2.23
N LYS A 528 12.12 -1.70 -1.61
CA LYS A 528 11.37 -2.93 -1.29
C LYS A 528 10.82 -3.60 -2.54
N ASP A 529 10.37 -2.80 -3.51
CA ASP A 529 9.77 -3.28 -4.75
C ASP A 529 10.78 -3.95 -5.69
N THR A 530 12.09 -3.74 -5.53
CA THR A 530 13.10 -4.50 -6.29
C THR A 530 13.02 -6.01 -6.05
N SER A 531 12.52 -6.42 -4.87
CA SER A 531 12.26 -7.84 -4.60
C SER A 531 11.28 -8.45 -5.60
N LEU A 532 10.33 -7.67 -6.14
CA LEU A 532 9.35 -8.17 -7.10
C LEU A 532 9.97 -8.62 -8.42
N VAL A 533 11.19 -8.16 -8.73
CA VAL A 533 11.89 -8.54 -9.95
C VAL A 533 12.32 -10.01 -9.93
N THR A 534 12.27 -10.69 -8.77
CA THR A 534 12.42 -12.15 -8.68
C THR A 534 11.54 -12.92 -9.66
N VAL A 535 10.36 -12.38 -10.02
CA VAL A 535 9.42 -13.04 -10.93
C VAL A 535 9.95 -13.17 -12.36
N LEU A 536 10.90 -12.31 -12.76
CA LEU A 536 11.61 -12.39 -14.04
C LEU A 536 12.93 -13.19 -13.94
N GLY A 537 13.24 -13.77 -12.78
CA GLY A 537 14.47 -14.52 -12.55
C GLY A 537 15.73 -13.66 -12.43
N VAL A 538 15.60 -12.35 -12.20
CA VAL A 538 16.78 -11.49 -11.92
C VAL A 538 17.37 -11.88 -10.58
N MET A 539 18.67 -12.16 -10.55
CA MET A 539 19.42 -12.61 -9.37
C MET A 539 19.69 -11.46 -8.36
N GLU A 540 18.64 -10.77 -7.92
CA GLU A 540 18.67 -9.84 -6.80
C GLU A 540 18.55 -10.59 -5.44
N LEU A 541 18.56 -9.87 -4.31
CA LEU A 541 18.58 -10.48 -2.97
C LEU A 541 17.53 -11.57 -2.75
N THR A 542 16.27 -11.36 -3.14
CA THR A 542 15.19 -12.34 -2.94
C THR A 542 15.38 -13.58 -3.81
N SER A 543 15.76 -13.43 -5.08
CA SER A 543 16.10 -14.54 -5.98
C SER A 543 17.31 -15.34 -5.49
N VAL A 544 18.36 -14.65 -5.05
CA VAL A 544 19.56 -15.29 -4.47
C VAL A 544 19.18 -16.08 -3.23
N THR A 545 18.35 -15.52 -2.35
CA THR A 545 17.85 -16.22 -1.17
C THR A 545 17.08 -17.47 -1.57
N LYS A 546 16.18 -17.38 -2.55
CA LYS A 546 15.42 -18.53 -3.08
C LYS A 546 16.34 -19.60 -3.69
N ALA A 547 17.36 -19.20 -4.43
CA ALA A 547 18.33 -20.13 -5.02
C ALA A 547 19.15 -20.87 -3.94
N LEU A 548 19.57 -20.16 -2.90
CA LEU A 548 20.28 -20.74 -1.75
C LEU A 548 19.37 -21.67 -0.94
N ASP A 549 18.12 -21.29 -0.73
CA ASP A 549 17.12 -22.08 0.00
C ASP A 549 16.83 -23.39 -0.73
N ASN A 550 16.65 -23.35 -2.04
CA ASN A 550 16.51 -24.54 -2.87
C ASN A 550 17.76 -25.44 -2.86
N ARG A 551 18.96 -24.86 -2.71
CA ARG A 551 20.22 -25.61 -2.67
C ARG A 551 20.46 -26.29 -1.32
N LEU A 552 20.18 -25.58 -0.22
CA LEU A 552 20.45 -26.07 1.14
C LEU A 552 19.29 -26.86 1.72
N MET A 553 18.04 -26.50 1.38
CA MET A 553 16.75 -27.13 1.74
C MET A 553 16.43 -27.24 3.25
N ILE A 554 17.43 -27.19 4.13
CA ILE A 554 17.28 -27.36 5.58
C ILE A 554 17.41 -26.05 6.36
N ALA A 555 17.90 -24.98 5.73
CA ALA A 555 18.28 -23.72 6.38
C ALA A 555 17.34 -22.55 6.01
N SER A 556 16.08 -22.84 5.69
CA SER A 556 15.12 -21.82 5.23
C SER A 556 14.89 -20.74 6.29
N MET A 557 14.88 -21.11 7.57
CA MET A 557 14.69 -20.16 8.66
C MET A 557 15.85 -19.16 8.72
N GLU A 558 17.10 -19.63 8.63
CA GLU A 558 18.32 -18.82 8.61
C GLU A 558 18.36 -17.88 7.40
N LEU A 559 18.10 -18.40 6.21
CA LEU A 559 18.19 -17.66 4.96
C LEU A 559 17.12 -16.56 4.84
N TRP A 560 15.85 -16.90 5.07
CA TRP A 560 14.77 -15.92 4.97
C TRP A 560 14.77 -14.91 6.12
N THR A 561 15.24 -15.29 7.31
CA THR A 561 15.49 -14.32 8.40
C THR A 561 16.63 -13.36 8.01
N THR A 562 17.72 -13.87 7.43
CA THR A 562 18.84 -13.04 6.97
C THR A 562 18.39 -12.07 5.87
N ALA A 563 17.62 -12.53 4.89
CA ALA A 563 17.05 -11.68 3.84
C ALA A 563 16.11 -10.60 4.42
N ALA A 564 15.26 -10.96 5.37
CA ALA A 564 14.39 -10.00 6.05
C ALA A 564 15.21 -8.92 6.78
N VAL A 565 16.29 -9.28 7.47
CA VAL A 565 17.19 -8.33 8.14
C VAL A 565 17.91 -7.41 7.14
N LEU A 566 18.42 -7.98 6.04
CA LEU A 566 19.14 -7.22 5.00
C LEU A 566 18.24 -6.17 4.35
N TYR A 567 16.96 -6.45 4.13
CA TYR A 567 16.00 -5.44 3.67
C TYR A 567 15.56 -4.48 4.78
N PHE A 568 15.30 -5.00 5.98
CA PHE A 568 14.74 -4.24 7.11
C PHE A 568 15.67 -3.14 7.61
N VAL A 569 16.97 -3.42 7.78
CA VAL A 569 17.92 -2.48 8.39
C VAL A 569 18.05 -1.19 7.57
N PRO A 570 18.35 -1.22 6.26
CA PRO A 570 18.39 -0.01 5.44
C PRO A 570 17.04 0.72 5.41
N CYS A 571 15.93 -0.02 5.26
CA CYS A 571 14.59 0.59 5.26
C CYS A 571 14.28 1.32 6.57
N LEU A 572 14.63 0.72 7.71
CA LEU A 572 14.44 1.34 9.02
C LEU A 572 15.31 2.60 9.18
N LEU A 573 16.57 2.56 8.73
CA LEU A 573 17.46 3.72 8.77
C LEU A 573 16.91 4.87 7.91
N MET A 574 16.46 4.57 6.69
CA MET A 574 15.83 5.55 5.80
C MET A 574 14.51 6.08 6.36
N SER A 575 13.68 5.22 6.96
CA SER A 575 12.42 5.62 7.60
C SER A 575 12.64 6.57 8.79
N LYS A 576 13.63 6.28 9.64
CA LYS A 576 14.05 7.19 10.72
C LYS A 576 14.58 8.52 10.19
N TYR A 577 15.35 8.49 9.11
CA TYR A 577 15.84 9.71 8.46
C TYR A 577 14.71 10.54 7.84
N ALA A 578 13.75 9.89 7.17
CA ALA A 578 12.57 10.55 6.61
C ALA A 578 11.75 11.25 7.71
N LYS A 579 11.54 10.57 8.83
CA LYS A 579 10.87 11.15 10.00
C LYS A 579 11.65 12.34 10.55
N HIS A 580 12.98 12.23 10.67
CA HIS A 580 13.80 13.37 11.10
C HIS A 580 13.65 14.59 10.17
N LEU A 581 13.64 14.37 8.85
CA LEU A 581 13.40 15.43 7.87
C LEU A 581 12.01 16.04 7.99
N GLU A 582 10.98 15.22 8.22
CA GLU A 582 9.61 15.68 8.46
C GLU A 582 9.54 16.61 9.68
N LEU A 583 10.16 16.22 10.81
CA LEU A 583 10.21 17.04 12.03
C LEU A 583 10.96 18.37 11.79
N LYS A 584 12.04 18.35 10.99
CA LYS A 584 12.87 19.52 10.71
C LYS A 584 12.21 20.50 9.74
N LEU A 585 11.43 20.00 8.79
CA LEU A 585 10.82 20.79 7.71
C LEU A 585 9.37 21.18 8.00
N SER A 586 8.70 20.54 8.95
CA SER A 586 7.33 20.90 9.34
C SER A 586 7.32 22.25 10.10
N PRO A 587 6.60 23.26 9.60
CA PRO A 587 6.51 24.57 10.26
C PRO A 587 5.69 24.55 11.56
N GLU A 588 4.94 23.49 11.84
CA GLU A 588 4.09 23.35 13.03
C GLU A 588 4.37 22.05 13.77
N GLN A 589 5.28 22.06 14.76
CA GLN A 589 5.32 20.96 15.74
C GLN A 589 5.68 21.47 17.15
N VAL A 590 4.66 21.92 17.87
CA VAL A 590 4.64 21.68 19.32
C VAL A 590 4.25 20.21 19.52
N ASN A 591 5.22 19.31 19.41
CA ASN A 591 5.06 17.91 19.81
C ASN A 591 4.84 17.88 21.34
N LEU A 592 3.62 17.62 21.83
CA LEU A 592 3.45 17.26 23.25
C LEU A 592 3.29 15.76 23.35
N LYS A 593 4.19 15.16 24.13
CA LYS A 593 4.03 13.84 24.74
C LYS A 593 2.65 13.80 25.40
N MET A 594 1.85 12.77 25.08
CA MET A 594 0.72 12.37 25.93
C MET A 594 1.27 11.73 27.19
#